data_AF-A0A936D6M3-F1
#
_entry.id   AF-A0A936D6M3-F1
#
_cell.length_a   1.000
_cell.length_b   1.000
_cell.length_c   1.000
_cell.angle_alpha   90.00
_cell.angle_beta   90.00
_cell.angle_gamma   90.00
#
_symmetry.space_group_name_H-M   'P 1'
#
loop_
_entity.id
_entity.type
_entity.pdbx_description
1 polymer ?
#
loop_
_entity_poly.entity_id
_entity_poly.type
_entity_poly.pdbx_seq_one_letter_code
_entity_poly.pdbx_strand_id
1 'polypeptide(L)'
;MRRNPVLSFTALAPLLGALALVGEARADSPLDGKWRQSALREDFTVQKWQTGCGPPPRSSSTGGGETVTVRAEGDVLSFVGGGRVYRSNQCYDPLPTLARETYSHAADSRLWRIRCTTPPGDPRKTIMQTLVAATSDTHIDITETGRYEIAHEDGLCVADVKRTRSFDLVQKDGPAAPATATATAPPPAPTPPPPPKEEPKPTSSCAAPGPPARLEARPSKKLLRPGETFVFRGKTVDREGCPLPSEVTWAASKEAIAAKITVDSKGKVTVPEGTPEGEYTLEATADGKTAKVVLSVTSAANYEALLTKDGLNAAGETDTASVTSFPGVSIGSSEVAADDGHARRRAVFVGVVGTAVVALAIAYVVLRRRQRRAQALEAEAVDRYESRVRETEARNEASSLDYEKKKRAHEESLRAAEEAKEKLAAARAARAAATRARASGAAIAAPVEERTCPTCKRTFENTYFCPHDGSKLVEGAQRDELSGALSCPTCKKGFPEGTKVCPEHGDELVPAGAPRPAPVKAARGKICPSCGARFDGAATFCGKDGTSLVLLN
;
A
#
# COMPACT_ATOMS: atom_id res chain seq x y z
N MET A 1 60.27 -1.37 -44.11
CA MET A 1 60.79 -2.74 -43.95
C MET A 1 59.68 -3.57 -43.31
N ARG A 2 59.02 -4.45 -44.08
CA ARG A 2 59.11 -5.94 -43.98
C ARG A 2 58.71 -6.43 -42.57
N ARG A 3 57.67 -7.25 -42.34
CA ARG A 3 57.04 -8.34 -43.13
C ARG A 3 55.72 -8.77 -42.44
N ASN A 4 54.72 -9.14 -43.24
CA ASN A 4 53.68 -10.12 -42.85
C ASN A 4 54.28 -11.54 -42.80
N PRO A 5 53.68 -12.45 -42.00
CA PRO A 5 53.04 -13.66 -42.55
C PRO A 5 51.68 -13.94 -41.84
N VAL A 6 50.55 -14.23 -42.49
CA VAL A 6 50.13 -15.40 -43.31
C VAL A 6 50.13 -16.75 -42.57
N LEU A 7 48.93 -17.09 -42.08
CA LEU A 7 48.19 -18.37 -42.06
C LEU A 7 48.81 -19.65 -41.47
N SER A 8 48.11 -20.24 -40.49
CA SER A 8 47.74 -21.68 -40.50
C SER A 8 46.52 -21.94 -39.62
N PHE A 9 45.51 -22.54 -40.25
CA PHE A 9 44.28 -23.08 -39.68
C PHE A 9 44.56 -24.43 -39.00
N THR A 10 44.00 -24.66 -37.81
CA THR A 10 43.43 -25.97 -37.42
C THR A 10 42.48 -25.83 -36.24
N ALA A 11 41.19 -26.04 -36.54
CA ALA A 11 40.08 -26.58 -35.75
C ALA A 11 40.18 -26.69 -34.22
N LEU A 12 39.28 -25.99 -33.51
CA LEU A 12 38.27 -26.61 -32.63
C LEU A 12 37.17 -25.57 -32.28
N ALA A 13 35.92 -25.87 -32.62
CA ALA A 13 34.71 -25.20 -32.13
C ALA A 13 34.01 -26.14 -31.12
N PRO A 14 32.97 -25.70 -30.39
CA PRO A 14 32.89 -24.54 -29.50
C PRO A 14 32.44 -24.97 -28.08
N LEU A 15 32.94 -24.31 -27.02
CA LEU A 15 32.35 -24.41 -25.67
C LEU A 15 31.52 -23.16 -25.40
N LEU A 16 30.31 -23.15 -25.96
CA LEU A 16 29.25 -22.17 -25.68
C LEU A 16 28.28 -22.83 -24.70
N GLY A 17 28.21 -22.34 -23.47
CA GLY A 17 27.25 -22.87 -22.50
C GLY A 17 27.58 -22.63 -21.03
N ALA A 18 27.87 -21.40 -20.64
CA ALA A 18 27.77 -20.99 -19.24
C ALA A 18 27.28 -19.54 -19.20
N LEU A 19 26.00 -19.35 -19.55
CA LEU A 19 25.27 -18.19 -19.06
C LEU A 19 25.35 -18.25 -17.54
N ALA A 20 26.00 -17.25 -16.95
CA ALA A 20 25.89 -16.94 -15.54
C ALA A 20 24.41 -16.73 -15.22
N LEU A 21 23.80 -17.75 -14.61
CA LEU A 21 22.63 -17.60 -13.76
C LEU A 21 23.08 -16.77 -12.55
N VAL A 22 23.08 -15.44 -12.71
CA VAL A 22 23.00 -14.55 -11.56
C VAL A 22 21.57 -14.72 -11.05
N GLY A 23 21.37 -15.71 -10.19
CA GLY A 23 20.18 -15.74 -9.35
C GLY A 23 20.19 -14.43 -8.56
N GLU A 24 19.15 -13.63 -8.70
CA GLU A 24 18.90 -12.50 -7.80
C GLU A 24 18.87 -13.07 -6.38
N ALA A 25 19.98 -12.88 -5.67
CA ALA A 25 19.98 -13.03 -4.22
C ALA A 25 18.88 -12.10 -3.71
N ARG A 26 17.87 -12.66 -3.05
CA ARG A 26 16.92 -11.87 -2.26
C ARG A 26 17.76 -11.08 -1.27
N ALA A 27 17.91 -9.78 -1.52
CA ALA A 27 18.46 -8.89 -0.52
C ALA A 27 17.49 -8.96 0.67
N ASP A 28 17.98 -9.38 1.84
CA ASP A 28 17.20 -9.35 3.08
C ASP A 28 16.62 -7.94 3.24
N SER A 29 15.30 -7.82 3.23
CA SER A 29 14.68 -6.52 3.39
C SER A 29 14.86 -6.08 4.84
N PRO A 30 15.15 -4.80 5.10
CA PRO A 30 15.30 -4.32 6.48
C PRO A 30 14.05 -4.52 7.34
N LEU A 31 12.90 -4.85 6.74
CA LEU A 31 11.61 -5.04 7.39
C LEU A 31 11.26 -6.53 7.64
N ASP A 32 12.07 -7.47 7.17
CA ASP A 32 11.83 -8.91 7.37
C ASP A 32 12.02 -9.29 8.85
N GLY A 33 11.01 -9.93 9.42
CA GLY A 33 11.08 -10.38 10.80
C GLY A 33 9.74 -10.68 11.46
N LYS A 34 9.81 -10.86 12.78
CA LYS A 34 8.65 -10.98 13.66
C LYS A 34 8.36 -9.64 14.33
N TRP A 35 7.09 -9.26 14.27
CA TRP A 35 6.59 -7.96 14.69
C TRP A 35 5.41 -8.13 15.64
N ARG A 36 5.32 -7.31 16.68
CA ARG A 36 4.18 -7.26 17.59
C ARG A 36 3.20 -6.24 17.08
N GLN A 37 1.97 -6.65 16.82
CA GLN A 37 0.93 -5.73 16.33
C GLN A 37 0.19 -5.06 17.49
N SER A 38 -0.23 -3.81 17.31
CA SER A 38 -1.18 -3.16 18.22
C SER A 38 -2.60 -3.68 18.00
N ALA A 39 -3.51 -3.30 18.89
CA ALA A 39 -4.93 -3.45 18.60
C ALA A 39 -5.30 -2.71 17.32
N LEU A 40 -6.24 -3.26 16.54
CA LEU A 40 -6.86 -2.52 15.44
C LEU A 40 -7.89 -1.57 16.06
N ARG A 41 -7.64 -0.28 15.95
CA ARG A 41 -8.61 0.74 16.35
C ARG A 41 -9.45 1.11 15.14
N GLU A 42 -10.76 1.11 15.30
CA GLU A 42 -11.72 1.55 14.30
C GLU A 42 -12.54 2.69 14.88
N ASP A 43 -12.39 3.88 14.33
CA ASP A 43 -13.14 5.08 14.72
C ASP A 43 -14.16 5.40 13.62
N PHE A 44 -15.44 5.27 13.93
CA PHE A 44 -16.55 5.56 13.01
C PHE A 44 -17.12 6.95 13.28
N THR A 45 -17.38 7.69 12.20
CA THR A 45 -18.15 8.94 12.23
C THR A 45 -19.39 8.78 11.37
N VAL A 46 -20.55 8.74 12.01
CA VAL A 46 -21.84 8.59 11.33
C VAL A 46 -22.27 9.94 10.77
N GLN A 47 -22.40 10.03 9.44
CA GLN A 47 -22.83 11.25 8.76
C GLN A 47 -24.35 11.27 8.56
N LYS A 48 -24.90 10.15 8.10
CA LYS A 48 -26.33 9.97 7.90
C LYS A 48 -26.71 8.54 8.26
N TRP A 49 -27.74 8.36 9.08
CA TRP A 49 -28.20 7.02 9.45
C TRP A 49 -29.71 7.00 9.50
N GLN A 50 -30.31 6.09 8.74
CA GLN A 50 -31.76 5.90 8.66
C GLN A 50 -32.16 4.60 9.37
N THR A 51 -33.42 4.48 9.74
CA THR A 51 -33.96 3.32 10.46
C THR A 51 -33.77 1.99 9.72
N GLY A 52 -33.83 2.00 8.38
CA GLY A 52 -33.62 0.81 7.56
C GLY A 52 -32.21 0.20 7.63
N CYS A 53 -31.21 0.94 8.16
CA CYS A 53 -29.81 0.49 8.14
C CYS A 53 -29.38 -0.30 9.37
N GLY A 54 -30.31 -0.55 10.30
CA GLY A 54 -30.00 -1.19 11.58
C GLY A 54 -29.25 -0.24 12.53
N PRO A 55 -28.59 -0.77 13.57
CA PRO A 55 -27.87 0.06 14.53
C PRO A 55 -26.66 0.75 13.88
N PRO A 56 -26.40 2.03 14.20
CA PRO A 56 -25.23 2.74 13.69
C PRO A 56 -23.93 2.07 14.14
N PRO A 57 -22.89 2.06 13.30
CA PRO A 57 -21.60 1.49 13.63
C PRO A 57 -21.01 2.25 14.83
N ARG A 58 -20.33 1.52 15.69
CA ARG A 58 -19.68 2.06 16.88
C ARG A 58 -18.19 1.89 16.75
N SER A 59 -17.45 2.93 17.16
CA SER A 59 -16.00 2.84 17.28
C SER A 59 -15.62 1.73 18.26
N SER A 60 -14.60 0.97 17.92
CA SER A 60 -14.15 -0.16 18.72
C SER A 60 -12.65 -0.40 18.56
N SER A 61 -12.11 -1.30 19.39
CA SER A 61 -10.73 -1.75 19.30
C SER A 61 -10.73 -3.26 19.40
N THR A 62 -10.01 -3.96 18.52
CA THR A 62 -10.04 -5.43 18.46
C THR A 62 -8.65 -6.03 18.21
N GLY A 63 -8.38 -7.16 18.88
CA GLY A 63 -7.11 -7.88 18.82
C GLY A 63 -5.94 -7.08 19.40
N GLY A 64 -4.72 -7.50 19.07
CA GLY A 64 -3.49 -6.80 19.44
C GLY A 64 -2.63 -7.58 20.43
N GLY A 65 -1.33 -7.31 20.38
CA GLY A 65 -0.31 -7.97 21.20
C GLY A 65 0.23 -9.27 20.58
N GLU A 66 -0.40 -9.81 19.55
CA GLU A 66 0.07 -10.98 18.82
C GLU A 66 1.34 -10.67 18.02
N THR A 67 2.15 -11.70 17.80
CA THR A 67 3.32 -11.60 16.91
C THR A 67 2.92 -12.04 15.51
N VAL A 68 3.16 -11.18 14.54
CA VAL A 68 3.00 -11.45 13.10
C VAL A 68 4.37 -11.53 12.44
N THR A 69 4.47 -12.30 11.37
CA THR A 69 5.66 -12.30 10.52
C THR A 69 5.42 -11.29 9.41
N VAL A 70 6.35 -10.34 9.24
CA VAL A 70 6.36 -9.43 8.11
C VAL A 70 7.47 -9.87 7.16
N ARG A 71 7.14 -10.02 5.88
CA ARG A 71 8.12 -10.27 4.83
C ARG A 71 7.92 -9.33 3.66
N ALA A 72 8.99 -8.71 3.20
CA ALA A 72 9.02 -7.99 1.95
C ALA A 72 9.22 -8.98 0.78
N GLU A 73 8.32 -8.87 -0.20
CA GLU A 73 8.33 -9.63 -1.43
C GLU A 73 8.30 -8.63 -2.58
N GLY A 74 9.49 -8.22 -3.05
CA GLY A 74 9.62 -7.17 -4.05
C GLY A 74 9.12 -5.82 -3.50
N ASP A 75 8.08 -5.27 -4.12
CA ASP A 75 7.44 -4.04 -3.70
C ASP A 75 6.29 -4.23 -2.69
N VAL A 76 6.03 -5.46 -2.22
CA VAL A 76 4.89 -5.77 -1.34
C VAL A 76 5.37 -6.20 0.04
N LEU A 77 4.70 -5.74 1.10
CA LEU A 77 4.81 -6.33 2.42
C LEU A 77 3.72 -7.37 2.61
N SER A 78 4.09 -8.56 3.06
CA SER A 78 3.17 -9.59 3.53
C SER A 78 3.20 -9.63 5.05
N PHE A 79 2.01 -9.59 5.65
CA PHE A 79 1.78 -9.69 7.09
C PHE A 79 1.07 -11.02 7.32
N VAL A 80 1.74 -11.95 8.00
CA VAL A 80 1.27 -13.32 8.22
C VAL A 80 1.16 -13.58 9.72
N GLY A 81 -0.06 -13.83 10.18
CA GLY A 81 -0.36 -14.04 11.61
C GLY A 81 -1.41 -13.05 12.10
N GLY A 82 -1.84 -13.18 13.37
CA GLY A 82 -2.77 -12.21 13.95
C GLY A 82 -4.19 -12.23 13.36
N GLY A 83 -4.63 -13.40 12.88
CA GLY A 83 -6.01 -13.66 12.44
C GLY A 83 -6.28 -13.57 10.93
N ARG A 84 -5.37 -13.00 10.13
CA ARG A 84 -5.45 -13.05 8.66
C ARG A 84 -4.09 -12.84 8.01
N VAL A 85 -3.97 -13.26 6.75
CA VAL A 85 -2.87 -12.82 5.88
C VAL A 85 -3.29 -11.50 5.24
N TYR A 86 -2.45 -10.48 5.34
CA TYR A 86 -2.64 -9.19 4.68
C TYR A 86 -1.43 -8.87 3.81
N ARG A 87 -1.64 -8.30 2.63
CA ARG A 87 -0.56 -7.80 1.77
C ARG A 87 -0.74 -6.30 1.53
N SER A 88 0.34 -5.53 1.53
CA SER A 88 0.30 -4.07 1.29
C SER A 88 -0.14 -3.69 -0.12
N ASN A 89 -0.44 -4.67 -0.98
CA ASN A 89 -1.05 -4.47 -2.28
C ASN A 89 -2.50 -4.99 -2.33
N GLN A 90 -3.14 -5.24 -1.19
CA GLN A 90 -4.54 -5.68 -1.08
C GLN A 90 -5.35 -4.66 -0.27
N CYS A 91 -6.68 -4.71 -0.41
CA CYS A 91 -7.58 -3.94 0.44
C CYS A 91 -7.47 -4.46 1.88
N TYR A 92 -7.33 -3.55 2.84
CA TYR A 92 -7.18 -3.92 4.23
C TYR A 92 -8.53 -4.23 4.88
N ASP A 93 -9.58 -3.54 4.45
CA ASP A 93 -10.97 -3.88 4.75
C ASP A 93 -11.37 -5.24 4.14
N PRO A 94 -11.98 -6.15 4.92
CA PRO A 94 -12.36 -7.49 4.46
C PRO A 94 -13.66 -7.54 3.65
N LEU A 95 -14.30 -6.40 3.31
CA LEU A 95 -15.54 -6.36 2.53
C LEU A 95 -15.36 -7.11 1.18
N PRO A 96 -16.12 -8.20 0.93
CA PRO A 96 -15.84 -9.09 -0.20
C PRO A 96 -15.97 -8.44 -1.58
N THR A 97 -16.81 -7.42 -1.73
CA THR A 97 -17.02 -6.71 -3.00
C THR A 97 -16.03 -5.57 -3.22
N LEU A 98 -15.18 -5.27 -2.23
CA LEU A 98 -14.19 -4.22 -2.31
C LEU A 98 -13.00 -4.70 -3.15
N ALA A 99 -12.72 -4.00 -4.25
CA ALA A 99 -11.62 -4.31 -5.15
C ALA A 99 -10.56 -3.20 -5.13
N ARG A 100 -9.30 -3.57 -5.34
CA ARG A 100 -8.20 -2.62 -5.45
C ARG A 100 -8.31 -1.84 -6.77
N GLU A 101 -8.47 -0.53 -6.66
CA GLU A 101 -8.51 0.39 -7.79
C GLU A 101 -7.09 0.84 -8.17
N THR A 102 -6.31 1.28 -7.18
CA THR A 102 -4.92 1.70 -7.41
C THR A 102 -4.00 1.20 -6.30
N TYR A 103 -2.73 1.02 -6.65
CA TYR A 103 -1.65 0.69 -5.74
C TYR A 103 -0.38 1.39 -6.19
N SER A 104 0.36 1.93 -5.24
CA SER A 104 1.67 2.51 -5.47
C SER A 104 2.55 2.31 -4.23
N HIS A 105 3.85 2.20 -4.44
CA HIS A 105 4.84 2.22 -3.38
C HIS A 105 5.87 3.32 -3.66
N ALA A 106 6.48 3.86 -2.60
CA ALA A 106 7.57 4.82 -2.73
C ALA A 106 8.87 4.11 -3.10
N ALA A 107 9.76 4.81 -3.83
CA ALA A 107 11.03 4.25 -4.31
C ALA A 107 12.00 3.84 -3.18
N ASP A 108 11.78 4.34 -1.96
CA ASP A 108 12.52 3.95 -0.76
C ASP A 108 11.97 2.67 -0.09
N SER A 109 10.92 2.07 -0.65
CA SER A 109 10.23 0.90 -0.12
C SER A 109 9.80 1.05 1.34
N ARG A 110 9.42 2.27 1.77
CA ARG A 110 8.89 2.55 3.11
C ARG A 110 7.44 2.99 3.14
N LEU A 111 6.83 3.24 1.98
CA LEU A 111 5.47 3.76 1.91
C LEU A 111 4.66 3.03 0.85
N TRP A 112 3.50 2.51 1.21
CA TRP A 112 2.54 1.88 0.30
C TRP A 112 1.20 2.57 0.40
N ARG A 113 0.63 2.93 -0.75
CA ARG A 113 -0.67 3.57 -0.86
C ARG A 113 -1.59 2.68 -1.69
N ILE A 114 -2.74 2.35 -1.12
CA ILE A 114 -3.74 1.50 -1.72
C ILE A 114 -5.05 2.28 -1.74
N ARG A 115 -5.73 2.27 -2.88
CA ARG A 115 -7.11 2.74 -2.99
C ARG A 115 -7.98 1.58 -3.40
N CYS A 116 -9.07 1.39 -2.67
CA CYS A 116 -10.03 0.33 -2.93
C CYS A 116 -11.43 0.89 -3.06
N THR A 117 -12.20 0.34 -4.00
CA THR A 117 -13.56 0.78 -4.30
C THR A 117 -14.44 -0.41 -4.62
N THR A 118 -15.73 -0.33 -4.28
CA THR A 118 -16.72 -1.29 -4.78
C THR A 118 -17.09 -0.96 -6.24
N PRO A 119 -17.54 -1.94 -7.03
CA PRO A 119 -18.01 -1.70 -8.39
C PRO A 119 -19.17 -0.69 -8.46
N PRO A 120 -19.35 0.02 -9.59
CA PRO A 120 -20.40 1.06 -9.72
C PRO A 120 -21.83 0.59 -9.46
N GLY A 121 -22.12 -0.69 -9.67
CA GLY A 121 -23.44 -1.30 -9.45
C GLY A 121 -23.66 -1.87 -8.05
N ASP A 122 -22.67 -1.79 -7.16
CA ASP A 122 -22.81 -2.29 -5.79
C ASP A 122 -23.71 -1.33 -4.97
N PRO A 123 -24.79 -1.82 -4.32
CA PRO A 123 -25.62 -0.99 -3.45
C PRO A 123 -24.89 -0.46 -2.21
N ARG A 124 -23.74 -1.04 -1.86
CA ARG A 124 -22.85 -0.64 -0.76
C ARG A 124 -21.62 0.07 -1.31
N LYS A 125 -21.82 1.28 -1.84
CA LYS A 125 -20.74 2.10 -2.37
C LYS A 125 -19.70 2.36 -1.28
N THR A 126 -18.49 1.88 -1.49
CA THR A 126 -17.42 1.99 -0.51
C THR A 126 -16.16 2.49 -1.18
N ILE A 127 -15.49 3.45 -0.55
CA ILE A 127 -14.18 3.95 -0.98
C ILE A 127 -13.25 3.92 0.23
N MET A 128 -12.14 3.20 0.11
CA MET A 128 -11.10 3.06 1.14
C MET A 128 -9.76 3.54 0.61
N GLN A 129 -8.99 4.20 1.46
CA GLN A 129 -7.60 4.59 1.24
C GLN A 129 -6.76 4.03 2.37
N THR A 130 -5.87 3.10 2.06
CA THR A 130 -4.95 2.49 3.02
C THR A 130 -3.55 3.05 2.78
N LEU A 131 -2.88 3.45 3.86
CA LEU A 131 -1.48 3.83 3.91
C LEU A 131 -0.76 2.85 4.83
N VAL A 132 0.26 2.17 4.29
CA VAL A 132 1.23 1.42 5.09
C VAL A 132 2.52 2.22 5.08
N ALA A 133 3.09 2.52 6.24
CA ALA A 133 4.27 3.36 6.38
C ALA A 133 5.28 2.73 7.36
N ALA A 134 6.44 2.33 6.85
CA ALA A 134 7.58 1.94 7.68
C ALA A 134 8.33 3.19 8.13
N THR A 135 7.87 3.80 9.23
CA THR A 135 8.44 5.05 9.78
C THR A 135 9.86 4.84 10.33
N SER A 136 10.21 3.59 10.68
CA SER A 136 11.58 3.16 10.99
C SER A 136 11.76 1.68 10.62
N ASP A 137 12.97 1.14 10.78
CA ASP A 137 13.24 -0.29 10.57
C ASP A 137 12.61 -1.18 11.65
N THR A 138 12.09 -0.56 12.71
CA THR A 138 11.49 -1.22 13.87
C THR A 138 10.04 -0.83 14.10
N HIS A 139 9.46 0.02 13.25
CA HIS A 139 8.08 0.50 13.39
C HIS A 139 7.38 0.63 12.03
N ILE A 140 6.19 0.04 11.92
CA ILE A 140 5.31 0.15 10.75
C ILE A 140 3.93 0.60 11.22
N ASP A 141 3.37 1.59 10.56
CA ASP A 141 2.00 2.06 10.75
C ASP A 141 1.11 1.66 9.57
N ILE A 142 -0.11 1.21 9.87
CA ILE A 142 -1.20 1.09 8.93
C ILE A 142 -2.27 2.09 9.33
N THR A 143 -2.62 2.99 8.42
CA THR A 143 -3.77 3.90 8.55
C THR A 143 -4.69 3.69 7.35
N GLU A 144 -5.94 3.34 7.60
CA GLU A 144 -6.98 3.28 6.58
C GLU A 144 -8.04 4.34 6.87
N THR A 145 -8.47 5.07 5.84
CA THR A 145 -9.62 5.97 5.91
C THR A 145 -10.57 5.62 4.80
N GLY A 146 -11.86 5.66 5.07
CA GLY A 146 -12.82 5.51 4.00
C GLY A 146 -14.24 5.84 4.38
N ARG A 147 -15.11 5.64 3.41
CA ARG A 147 -16.51 6.03 3.47
C ARG A 147 -17.37 4.89 2.94
N TYR A 148 -18.39 4.54 3.72
CA TYR A 148 -19.46 3.65 3.31
C TYR A 148 -20.68 4.49 2.97
N GLU A 149 -21.30 4.18 1.84
CA GLU A 149 -22.58 4.72 1.40
C GLU A 149 -23.46 3.55 0.97
N ILE A 150 -24.46 3.25 1.79
CA ILE A 150 -25.40 2.15 1.55
C ILE A 150 -26.73 2.77 1.16
N ALA A 151 -27.16 2.51 -0.07
CA ALA A 151 -28.50 2.88 -0.53
C ALA A 151 -29.51 1.80 -0.12
N HIS A 152 -30.60 2.23 0.51
CA HIS A 152 -31.74 1.39 0.86
C HIS A 152 -33.04 2.07 0.40
N GLU A 153 -34.16 1.36 0.46
CA GLU A 153 -35.47 1.85 0.03
C GLU A 153 -35.90 3.06 0.87
N ASP A 154 -35.62 3.01 2.18
CA ASP A 154 -35.94 4.06 3.15
C ASP A 154 -34.90 5.20 3.21
N GLY A 155 -33.86 5.15 2.37
CA GLY A 155 -32.87 6.23 2.25
C GLY A 155 -31.41 5.77 2.27
N LEU A 156 -30.53 6.73 2.55
CA LEU A 156 -29.08 6.57 2.44
C LEU A 156 -28.43 6.51 3.82
N CYS A 157 -27.52 5.56 4.01
CA CYS A 157 -26.70 5.43 5.21
C CYS A 157 -25.23 5.64 4.91
N VAL A 158 -24.65 6.57 5.63
CA VAL A 158 -23.33 7.11 5.38
C VAL A 158 -22.55 7.14 6.68
N ALA A 159 -21.42 6.45 6.70
CA ALA A 159 -20.46 6.50 7.77
C ALA A 159 -19.04 6.56 7.20
N ASP A 160 -18.23 7.43 7.79
CA ASP A 160 -16.80 7.45 7.55
C ASP A 160 -16.10 6.59 8.62
N VAL A 161 -15.02 5.92 8.24
CA VAL A 161 -14.21 5.09 9.12
C VAL A 161 -12.76 5.52 9.03
N LYS A 162 -12.09 5.55 10.18
CA LYS A 162 -10.63 5.60 10.28
C LYS A 162 -10.17 4.38 11.05
N ARG A 163 -9.28 3.59 10.45
CA ARG A 163 -8.64 2.45 11.10
C ARG A 163 -7.16 2.69 11.28
N THR A 164 -6.63 2.34 12.44
CA THR A 164 -5.20 2.40 12.70
C THR A 164 -4.69 1.13 13.36
N ARG A 165 -3.49 0.72 12.98
CA ARG A 165 -2.74 -0.37 13.61
C ARG A 165 -1.25 -0.10 13.44
N SER A 166 -0.45 -0.30 14.48
CA SER A 166 1.00 -0.24 14.41
C SER A 166 1.62 -1.62 14.61
N PHE A 167 2.88 -1.75 14.21
CA PHE A 167 3.69 -2.95 14.35
C PHE A 167 5.07 -2.56 14.86
N ASP A 168 5.51 -3.19 15.94
CA ASP A 168 6.83 -3.00 16.53
C ASP A 168 7.70 -4.25 16.33
N LEU A 169 8.92 -4.08 15.83
CA LEU A 169 9.82 -5.22 15.58
C LEU A 169 10.20 -5.91 16.89
N VAL A 170 10.01 -7.23 16.93
CA VAL A 170 10.37 -8.10 18.08
C VAL A 170 11.66 -8.84 17.78
N GLN A 171 11.79 -9.38 16.57
CA GLN A 171 12.94 -10.15 16.15
C GLN A 171 13.16 -9.95 14.66
N LYS A 172 14.36 -9.53 14.27
CA LYS A 172 14.75 -9.43 12.86
C LYS A 172 15.07 -10.83 12.33
N ASP A 173 14.64 -11.13 11.11
CA ASP A 173 15.12 -12.33 10.45
C ASP A 173 16.60 -12.11 10.06
N GLY A 174 17.46 -13.07 10.40
CA GLY A 174 18.87 -13.06 9.98
C GLY A 174 19.03 -13.55 8.54
N PRO A 175 20.19 -13.31 7.89
CA PRO A 175 20.41 -13.70 6.50
C PRO A 175 20.16 -15.20 6.32
N ALA A 176 19.14 -15.53 5.52
CA ALA A 176 18.75 -16.90 5.28
C ALA A 176 19.78 -17.58 4.36
N ALA A 177 20.36 -18.70 4.81
CA ALA A 177 21.10 -19.60 3.93
C ALA A 177 20.15 -20.15 2.84
N PRO A 178 20.59 -20.24 1.57
CA PRO A 178 19.71 -20.60 0.47
C PRO A 178 19.17 -22.03 0.61
N ALA A 179 17.85 -22.15 0.67
CA ALA A 179 17.16 -23.43 0.66
C ALA A 179 17.13 -23.99 -0.77
N THR A 180 17.75 -25.15 -0.97
CA THR A 180 17.69 -25.92 -2.21
C THR A 180 16.27 -26.47 -2.40
N ALA A 181 15.59 -26.05 -3.46
CA ALA A 181 14.34 -26.66 -3.89
C ALA A 181 14.60 -28.11 -4.31
N THR A 182 13.88 -29.07 -3.71
CA THR A 182 13.79 -30.44 -4.23
C THR A 182 12.34 -30.73 -4.63
N ALA A 183 12.23 -31.34 -5.81
CA ALA A 183 11.04 -31.57 -6.58
C ALA A 183 9.96 -32.43 -5.90
N THR A 184 8.75 -32.23 -6.42
CA THR A 184 7.50 -32.97 -6.21
C THR A 184 7.68 -34.49 -6.20
N ALA A 185 7.21 -35.14 -5.12
CA ALA A 185 7.00 -36.59 -5.06
C ALA A 185 5.49 -36.91 -4.84
N PRO A 186 4.96 -38.02 -5.39
CA PRO A 186 3.53 -38.37 -5.31
C PRO A 186 3.13 -38.90 -3.92
N PRO A 187 1.82 -38.93 -3.58
CA PRO A 187 1.34 -39.21 -2.23
C PRO A 187 1.54 -40.68 -1.81
N PRO A 188 1.91 -40.98 -0.55
CA PRO A 188 2.13 -42.34 -0.09
C PRO A 188 0.84 -43.01 0.44
N ALA A 189 0.74 -44.31 0.20
CA ALA A 189 -0.18 -45.22 0.87
C ALA A 189 0.25 -45.45 2.34
N PRO A 190 -0.68 -45.84 3.25
CA PRO A 190 -0.40 -45.88 4.69
C PRO A 190 0.43 -47.12 5.07
N THR A 191 1.47 -46.94 5.88
CA THR A 191 2.28 -48.02 6.49
C THR A 191 2.60 -47.63 7.94
N PRO A 192 2.62 -48.58 8.90
CA PRO A 192 2.45 -48.32 10.35
C PRO A 192 3.66 -47.65 11.04
N PRO A 193 3.48 -47.11 12.26
CA PRO A 193 4.38 -46.11 12.85
C PRO A 193 5.76 -46.68 13.24
N PRO A 194 6.87 -45.96 12.93
CA PRO A 194 8.21 -46.32 13.38
C PRO A 194 8.52 -45.76 14.79
N PRO A 195 9.46 -46.37 15.53
CA PRO A 195 9.80 -46.02 16.91
C PRO A 195 10.53 -44.66 17.06
N PRO A 196 10.58 -44.08 18.27
CA PRO A 196 10.96 -42.69 18.50
C PRO A 196 12.39 -42.38 18.07
N LYS A 197 12.55 -41.37 17.21
CA LYS A 197 13.83 -40.84 16.73
C LYS A 197 14.30 -39.74 17.68
N GLU A 198 15.46 -39.93 18.29
CA GLU A 198 16.14 -38.95 19.14
C GLU A 198 16.46 -37.65 18.35
N GLU A 199 16.16 -36.50 18.96
CA GLU A 199 16.43 -35.17 18.42
C GLU A 199 17.93 -34.85 18.35
N PRO A 200 18.41 -34.11 17.34
CA PRO A 200 19.81 -33.70 17.24
C PRO A 200 20.15 -32.64 18.31
N LYS A 201 21.23 -32.90 19.06
CA LYS A 201 21.78 -31.99 20.09
C LYS A 201 22.20 -30.64 19.47
N PRO A 202 21.83 -29.49 20.10
CA PRO A 202 22.31 -28.18 19.68
C PRO A 202 23.80 -27.99 20.03
N THR A 203 24.53 -27.36 19.10
CA THR A 203 25.92 -26.92 19.25
C THR A 203 26.06 -25.89 20.39
N SER A 204 27.13 -26.03 21.17
CA SER A 204 27.31 -25.51 22.52
C SER A 204 27.58 -24.00 22.61
N SER A 205 26.60 -23.22 23.09
CA SER A 205 26.82 -21.94 23.80
C SER A 205 26.62 -22.07 25.32
N CYS A 206 26.11 -23.22 25.80
CA CYS A 206 25.73 -23.44 27.19
C CYS A 206 26.69 -24.38 27.97
N ALA A 207 27.98 -24.38 27.61
CA ALA A 207 28.97 -25.26 28.25
C ALA A 207 29.20 -24.91 29.74
N ALA A 208 28.92 -23.66 30.15
CA ALA A 208 28.96 -23.22 31.54
C ALA A 208 27.76 -22.29 31.82
N PRO A 209 26.61 -22.82 32.28
CA PRO A 209 25.45 -22.03 32.63
C PRO A 209 25.77 -21.03 33.77
N GLY A 210 25.26 -19.81 33.65
CA GLY A 210 25.33 -18.79 34.70
C GLY A 210 24.37 -19.07 35.87
N PRO A 211 24.31 -18.20 36.90
CA PRO A 211 23.37 -18.37 38.00
C PRO A 211 21.89 -18.33 37.52
N PRO A 212 20.96 -18.98 38.26
CA PRO A 212 19.54 -19.00 37.91
C PRO A 212 18.97 -17.59 37.81
N ALA A 213 18.39 -17.27 36.66
CA ALA A 213 17.86 -15.94 36.37
C ALA A 213 16.35 -15.97 36.11
N ARG A 214 15.81 -17.06 35.56
CA ARG A 214 14.37 -17.22 35.29
C ARG A 214 13.87 -18.65 35.52
N LEU A 215 12.65 -18.78 36.02
CA LEU A 215 11.86 -20.01 36.04
C LEU A 215 10.78 -19.91 34.94
N GLU A 216 10.76 -20.86 34.01
CA GLU A 216 9.82 -20.94 32.90
C GLU A 216 8.91 -22.18 33.05
N ALA A 217 7.59 -21.97 33.08
CA ALA A 217 6.58 -23.02 33.11
C ALA A 217 5.75 -23.01 31.80
N ARG A 218 5.73 -24.12 31.06
CA ARG A 218 5.04 -24.24 29.76
C ARG A 218 3.97 -25.33 29.75
N PRO A 219 2.83 -25.09 29.09
CA PRO A 219 2.34 -23.79 28.58
C PRO A 219 1.93 -22.85 29.74
N SER A 220 1.80 -21.55 29.49
CA SER A 220 1.33 -20.58 30.50
C SER A 220 -0.16 -20.73 30.85
N LYS A 221 -0.95 -21.22 29.89
CA LYS A 221 -2.37 -21.53 30.00
C LYS A 221 -2.70 -22.80 29.21
N LYS A 222 -3.50 -23.67 29.81
CA LYS A 222 -4.03 -24.92 29.22
C LYS A 222 -5.54 -25.00 29.39
N LEU A 223 -6.26 -25.36 28.35
CA LEU A 223 -7.69 -25.67 28.35
C LEU A 223 -7.88 -27.20 28.35
N LEU A 224 -8.60 -27.71 29.34
CA LEU A 224 -8.95 -29.13 29.47
C LEU A 224 -10.45 -29.33 29.66
N ARG A 225 -10.91 -30.53 29.31
CA ARG A 225 -12.25 -31.02 29.66
C ARG A 225 -12.22 -31.84 30.95
N PRO A 226 -13.34 -31.94 31.69
CA PRO A 226 -13.46 -32.90 32.78
C PRO A 226 -13.11 -34.33 32.30
N GLY A 227 -12.31 -35.06 33.08
CA GLY A 227 -11.79 -36.38 32.73
C GLY A 227 -10.44 -36.39 32.01
N GLU A 228 -9.92 -35.24 31.56
CA GLU A 228 -8.65 -35.16 30.85
C GLU A 228 -7.43 -35.02 31.77
N THR A 229 -6.27 -35.35 31.22
CA THR A 229 -4.96 -35.28 31.90
C THR A 229 -3.95 -34.58 31.01
N PHE A 230 -3.06 -33.80 31.61
CA PHE A 230 -2.01 -33.06 30.89
C PHE A 230 -0.72 -32.95 31.72
N VAL A 231 0.44 -32.81 31.08
CA VAL A 231 1.73 -32.68 31.77
C VAL A 231 2.34 -31.31 31.47
N PHE A 232 2.39 -30.44 32.47
CA PHE A 232 3.13 -29.19 32.39
C PHE A 232 4.64 -29.42 32.54
N ARG A 233 5.45 -28.56 31.90
CA ARG A 233 6.91 -28.64 31.95
C ARG A 233 7.49 -27.38 32.55
N GLY A 234 8.30 -27.53 33.59
CA GLY A 234 9.06 -26.45 34.20
C GLY A 234 10.54 -26.57 33.86
N LYS A 235 11.21 -25.45 33.61
CA LYS A 235 12.68 -25.39 33.54
C LYS A 235 13.19 -24.09 34.12
N THR A 236 14.34 -24.12 34.76
CA THR A 236 15.09 -22.89 35.09
C THR A 236 16.13 -22.60 34.03
N VAL A 237 16.31 -21.32 33.73
CA VAL A 237 17.32 -20.83 32.80
C VAL A 237 18.13 -19.69 33.42
N ASP A 238 19.36 -19.55 32.98
CA ASP A 238 20.21 -18.41 33.31
C ASP A 238 19.83 -17.16 32.50
N ARG A 239 20.62 -16.09 32.64
CA ARG A 239 20.37 -14.82 31.94
C ARG A 239 20.42 -14.98 30.42
N GLU A 240 21.34 -15.80 29.93
CA GLU A 240 21.58 -16.09 28.51
C GLU A 240 20.60 -17.14 27.94
N GLY A 241 19.74 -17.71 28.79
CA GLY A 241 18.71 -18.67 28.39
C GLY A 241 19.19 -20.13 28.38
N CYS A 242 20.37 -20.42 28.96
CA CYS A 242 20.87 -21.77 29.09
C CYS A 242 20.11 -22.53 30.20
N PRO A 243 19.74 -23.80 29.96
CA PRO A 243 19.00 -24.60 30.92
C PRO A 243 19.88 -24.95 32.13
N LEU A 244 19.30 -24.84 33.31
CA LEU A 244 19.93 -25.19 34.59
C LEU A 244 19.30 -26.48 35.15
N PRO A 245 20.09 -27.35 35.79
CA PRO A 245 19.64 -28.64 36.31
C PRO A 245 18.90 -28.53 37.66
N SER A 246 18.05 -27.52 37.85
CA SER A 246 17.25 -27.40 39.07
C SER A 246 15.97 -28.23 38.98
N GLU A 247 15.53 -28.77 40.11
CA GLU A 247 14.28 -29.53 40.19
C GLU A 247 13.09 -28.58 40.34
N VAL A 248 12.12 -28.69 39.42
CA VAL A 248 10.87 -27.93 39.48
C VAL A 248 9.78 -28.81 40.09
N THR A 249 9.21 -28.37 41.20
CA THR A 249 8.09 -29.03 41.86
C THR A 249 6.78 -28.32 41.55
N TRP A 250 5.68 -29.07 41.53
CA TRP A 250 4.36 -28.57 41.17
C TRP A 250 3.35 -28.74 42.30
N ALA A 251 2.49 -27.73 42.47
CA ALA A 251 1.41 -27.75 43.43
C ALA A 251 0.12 -27.13 42.85
N ALA A 252 -1.02 -27.67 43.26
CA ALA A 252 -2.33 -27.12 42.91
C ALA A 252 -2.71 -26.01 43.90
N SER A 253 -3.32 -24.94 43.40
CA SER A 253 -3.88 -23.88 44.24
C SER A 253 -5.01 -24.42 45.14
N LYS A 254 -5.40 -23.67 46.18
CA LYS A 254 -6.49 -24.04 47.08
C LYS A 254 -7.80 -24.23 46.33
N GLU A 255 -8.04 -23.41 45.32
CA GLU A 255 -9.22 -23.45 44.45
C GLU A 255 -9.22 -24.70 43.58
N ALA A 256 -8.06 -25.08 43.03
CA ALA A 256 -7.89 -26.31 42.25
C ALA A 256 -8.09 -27.56 43.12
N ILE A 257 -7.54 -27.56 44.34
CA ILE A 257 -7.73 -28.65 45.31
C ILE A 257 -9.20 -28.78 45.72
N ALA A 258 -9.89 -27.66 45.94
CA ALA A 258 -11.33 -27.65 46.26
C ALA A 258 -12.18 -28.22 45.11
N ALA A 259 -11.76 -28.02 43.86
CA ALA A 259 -12.34 -28.63 42.67
C ALA A 259 -11.86 -30.07 42.38
N LYS A 260 -11.11 -30.67 43.33
CA LYS A 260 -10.52 -32.02 43.27
C LYS A 260 -9.52 -32.24 42.14
N ILE A 261 -8.99 -31.17 41.55
CA ILE A 261 -7.92 -31.25 40.54
C ILE A 261 -6.63 -31.64 41.26
N THR A 262 -5.96 -32.69 40.76
CA THR A 262 -4.69 -33.17 41.33
C THR A 262 -3.54 -32.86 40.41
N VAL A 263 -2.37 -32.54 40.98
CA VAL A 263 -1.10 -32.40 40.26
C VAL A 263 -0.02 -33.17 41.01
N ASP A 264 0.77 -33.96 40.29
CA ASP A 264 1.93 -34.64 40.86
C ASP A 264 3.17 -33.74 40.87
N SER A 265 4.23 -34.16 41.56
CA SER A 265 5.48 -33.37 41.64
C SER A 265 6.18 -33.17 40.29
N LYS A 266 5.82 -33.93 39.25
CA LYS A 266 6.36 -33.84 37.88
C LYS A 266 5.50 -32.97 36.97
N GLY A 267 4.42 -32.38 37.47
CA GLY A 267 3.54 -31.49 36.72
C GLY A 267 2.44 -32.21 35.93
N LYS A 268 2.18 -33.49 36.17
CA LYS A 268 1.03 -34.19 35.60
C LYS A 268 -0.22 -33.82 36.36
N VAL A 269 -1.18 -33.23 35.65
CA VAL A 269 -2.45 -32.72 36.15
C VAL A 269 -3.57 -33.64 35.69
N THR A 270 -4.45 -34.01 36.61
CA THR A 270 -5.66 -34.79 36.34
C THR A 270 -6.89 -33.97 36.72
N VAL A 271 -7.81 -33.78 35.77
CA VAL A 271 -9.09 -33.11 35.99
C VAL A 271 -10.18 -34.18 36.14
N PRO A 272 -10.79 -34.36 37.32
CA PRO A 272 -11.85 -35.35 37.50
C PRO A 272 -13.09 -35.09 36.62
N GLU A 273 -13.90 -36.12 36.42
CA GLU A 273 -15.24 -35.93 35.87
C GLU A 273 -16.10 -35.10 36.84
N GLY A 274 -16.93 -34.21 36.28
CA GLY A 274 -17.79 -33.32 37.06
C GLY A 274 -17.08 -32.10 37.68
N THR A 275 -15.80 -31.86 37.37
CA THR A 275 -15.13 -30.60 37.73
C THR A 275 -15.89 -29.41 37.11
N PRO A 276 -16.25 -28.38 37.89
CA PRO A 276 -16.94 -27.20 37.38
C PRO A 276 -16.14 -26.47 36.30
N GLU A 277 -16.82 -25.83 35.35
CA GLU A 277 -16.15 -24.94 34.40
C GLU A 277 -15.57 -23.72 35.13
N GLY A 278 -14.36 -23.32 34.78
CA GLY A 278 -13.69 -22.21 35.42
C GLY A 278 -12.18 -22.18 35.20
N GLU A 279 -11.54 -21.15 35.72
CA GLU A 279 -10.07 -21.01 35.71
C GLU A 279 -9.50 -21.40 37.08
N TYR A 280 -8.49 -22.27 37.03
CA TYR A 280 -7.77 -22.78 38.18
C TYR A 280 -6.28 -22.47 38.02
N THR A 281 -5.57 -22.26 39.13
CA THR A 281 -4.13 -21.95 39.09
C THR A 281 -3.30 -23.14 39.56
N LEU A 282 -2.18 -23.38 38.90
CA LEU A 282 -1.13 -24.29 39.35
C LEU A 282 0.17 -23.52 39.54
N GLU A 283 0.97 -23.95 40.50
CA GLU A 283 2.19 -23.28 40.92
C GLU A 283 3.40 -24.19 40.68
N ALA A 284 4.32 -23.75 39.82
CA ALA A 284 5.62 -24.37 39.62
C ALA A 284 6.64 -23.66 40.51
N THR A 285 7.39 -24.40 41.33
CA THR A 285 8.37 -23.84 42.26
C THR A 285 9.76 -24.44 42.03
N ALA A 286 10.75 -23.56 41.91
CA ALA A 286 12.17 -23.91 41.85
C ALA A 286 12.98 -22.84 42.57
N ASP A 287 13.98 -23.25 43.36
CA ASP A 287 14.89 -22.36 44.09
C ASP A 287 14.17 -21.26 44.90
N GLY A 288 13.03 -21.61 45.51
CA GLY A 288 12.22 -20.70 46.33
C GLY A 288 11.44 -19.63 45.54
N LYS A 289 11.37 -19.74 44.21
CA LYS A 289 10.53 -18.89 43.34
C LYS A 289 9.40 -19.69 42.73
N THR A 290 8.28 -19.01 42.53
CA THR A 290 7.06 -19.62 42.02
C THR A 290 6.62 -18.97 40.72
N ALA A 291 6.29 -19.77 39.71
CA ALA A 291 5.65 -19.37 38.47
C ALA A 291 4.22 -19.95 38.44
N LYS A 292 3.24 -19.12 38.05
CA LYS A 292 1.82 -19.51 38.03
C LYS A 292 1.38 -19.83 36.61
N VAL A 293 0.72 -20.96 36.41
CA VAL A 293 0.08 -21.32 35.13
C VAL A 293 -1.43 -21.43 35.33
N VAL A 294 -2.19 -21.12 34.28
CA VAL A 294 -3.65 -21.13 34.29
C VAL A 294 -4.17 -22.42 33.65
N LEU A 295 -5.05 -23.12 34.35
CA LEU A 295 -5.79 -24.26 33.85
C LEU A 295 -7.26 -23.85 33.70
N SER A 296 -7.75 -23.76 32.48
CA SER A 296 -9.17 -23.54 32.21
C SER A 296 -9.85 -24.90 32.03
N VAL A 297 -10.92 -25.14 32.76
CA VAL A 297 -11.78 -26.32 32.60
C VAL A 297 -13.07 -25.88 31.90
N THR A 298 -13.44 -26.57 30.83
CA THR A 298 -14.66 -26.28 30.05
C THR A 298 -15.33 -27.55 29.54
N SER A 299 -16.65 -27.50 29.30
CA SER A 299 -17.38 -28.56 28.59
C SER A 299 -17.00 -28.62 27.11
N ALA A 300 -17.29 -29.77 26.49
CA ALA A 300 -17.05 -30.00 25.08
C ALA A 300 -17.78 -29.00 24.16
N ALA A 301 -18.97 -28.52 24.56
CA ALA A 301 -19.74 -27.55 23.77
C ALA A 301 -19.06 -26.17 23.68
N ASN A 302 -18.34 -25.78 24.74
CA ASN A 302 -17.68 -24.47 24.84
C ASN A 302 -16.19 -24.52 24.43
N TYR A 303 -15.64 -25.73 24.25
CA TYR A 303 -14.21 -25.95 23.99
C TYR A 303 -13.72 -25.19 22.74
N GLU A 304 -14.36 -25.41 21.58
CA GLU A 304 -13.98 -24.75 20.31
C GLU A 304 -14.13 -23.22 20.35
N ALA A 305 -15.17 -22.73 21.03
CA ALA A 305 -15.39 -21.30 21.22
C ALA A 305 -14.27 -20.66 22.07
N LEU A 306 -13.82 -21.38 23.11
CA LEU A 306 -12.74 -20.91 23.99
C LEU A 306 -11.35 -21.07 23.36
N LEU A 307 -11.12 -22.08 22.50
CA LEU A 307 -9.89 -22.15 21.70
C LEU A 307 -9.69 -20.87 20.88
N THR A 308 -10.76 -20.43 20.18
CA THR A 308 -10.73 -19.25 19.32
C THR A 308 -10.69 -17.95 20.11
N LYS A 309 -11.47 -17.85 21.19
CA LYS A 309 -11.55 -16.65 22.03
C LYS A 309 -10.27 -16.38 22.83
N ASP A 310 -9.66 -17.42 23.39
CA ASP A 310 -8.50 -17.30 24.27
C ASP A 310 -7.17 -17.45 23.51
N GLY A 311 -7.21 -17.59 22.17
CA GLY A 311 -6.02 -17.68 21.32
C GLY A 311 -5.17 -18.92 21.60
N LEU A 312 -5.81 -20.03 21.97
CA LEU A 312 -5.17 -21.30 22.27
C LEU A 312 -4.97 -22.09 20.97
N ASN A 313 -3.89 -22.86 20.88
CA ASN A 313 -3.65 -23.74 19.74
C ASN A 313 -4.64 -24.92 19.73
N ALA A 314 -4.59 -25.77 18.68
CA ALA A 314 -5.51 -26.91 18.53
C ALA A 314 -5.48 -27.93 19.70
N ALA A 315 -4.44 -27.89 20.54
CA ALA A 315 -4.35 -28.71 21.75
C ALA A 315 -4.90 -28.00 23.00
N GLY A 316 -5.45 -26.78 22.88
CA GLY A 316 -5.88 -25.98 24.02
C GLY A 316 -4.73 -25.35 24.81
N GLU A 317 -3.58 -25.12 24.18
CA GLU A 317 -2.38 -24.61 24.85
C GLU A 317 -2.02 -23.20 24.38
N THR A 318 -1.41 -22.41 25.26
CA THR A 318 -0.67 -21.20 24.85
C THR A 318 0.76 -21.55 24.46
N ASP A 319 1.27 -20.96 23.39
CA ASP A 319 2.66 -21.17 22.95
C ASP A 319 3.70 -20.43 23.82
N THR A 320 3.23 -19.66 24.82
CA THR A 320 4.03 -18.88 25.76
C THR A 320 4.33 -19.64 27.06
N ALA A 321 5.44 -19.29 27.71
CA ALA A 321 5.77 -19.75 29.06
C ALA A 321 5.32 -18.72 30.11
N SER A 322 4.90 -19.19 31.28
CA SER A 322 4.84 -18.34 32.47
C SER A 322 6.26 -18.18 33.01
N VAL A 323 6.72 -16.94 33.18
CA VAL A 323 8.13 -16.63 33.50
C VAL A 323 8.22 -15.81 34.78
N THR A 324 8.96 -16.32 35.77
CA THR A 324 9.30 -15.60 37.01
C THR A 324 10.81 -15.34 37.04
N SER A 325 11.22 -14.09 37.25
CA SER A 325 12.65 -13.71 37.34
C SER A 325 13.18 -13.79 38.78
N PHE A 326 14.42 -14.25 38.94
CA PHE A 326 15.14 -14.19 40.20
C PHE A 326 15.74 -12.78 40.39
N PRO A 327 15.53 -12.09 41.52
CA PRO A 327 16.24 -10.86 41.80
C PRO A 327 17.73 -11.19 41.94
N GLY A 328 18.58 -10.44 41.23
CA GLY A 328 20.03 -10.61 41.28
C GLY A 328 20.53 -10.56 42.71
N VAL A 329 21.43 -11.48 43.04
CA VAL A 329 22.12 -11.58 44.33
C VAL A 329 22.69 -10.21 44.69
N SER A 330 22.06 -9.51 45.63
CA SER A 330 22.68 -8.34 46.26
C SER A 330 23.78 -8.87 47.17
N ILE A 331 25.01 -8.70 46.74
CA ILE A 331 26.20 -8.77 47.59
C ILE A 331 26.00 -7.76 48.72
N GLY A 332 25.95 -8.25 49.96
CA GLY A 332 25.75 -7.39 51.13
C GLY A 332 25.67 -8.12 52.46
N SER A 333 26.49 -9.15 52.67
CA SER A 333 26.76 -9.68 54.02
C SER A 333 28.25 -9.55 54.31
N SER A 334 28.62 -8.64 55.18
CA SER A 334 29.85 -8.75 55.96
C SER A 334 29.59 -8.27 57.39
N GLU A 335 30.18 -9.01 58.30
CA GLU A 335 29.93 -9.07 59.73
C GLU A 335 30.17 -7.74 60.47
N VAL A 336 29.52 -7.67 61.63
CA VAL A 336 29.73 -6.67 62.66
C VAL A 336 31.12 -6.88 63.27
N ALA A 337 32.02 -5.93 63.05
CA ALA A 337 33.12 -5.66 63.96
C ALA A 337 32.93 -4.23 64.50
N ALA A 338 32.62 -4.15 65.79
CA ALA A 338 32.58 -2.89 66.50
C ALA A 338 34.02 -2.40 66.70
N ASP A 339 34.36 -1.29 66.06
CA ASP A 339 35.54 -0.50 66.44
C ASP A 339 35.24 1.01 66.29
N ASP A 340 35.85 1.79 67.17
CA ASP A 340 35.49 3.16 67.51
C ASP A 340 35.70 4.14 66.34
N GLY A 341 34.59 4.67 65.81
CA GLY A 341 34.57 5.31 64.50
C GLY A 341 34.03 6.74 64.46
N HIS A 342 34.10 7.53 65.54
CA HIS A 342 33.43 8.84 65.52
C HIS A 342 34.07 9.85 64.54
N ALA A 343 35.41 9.85 64.41
CA ALA A 343 36.10 10.71 63.44
C ALA A 343 35.98 10.19 61.99
N ARG A 344 36.09 8.87 61.80
CA ARG A 344 36.00 8.22 60.47
C ARG A 344 34.58 8.28 59.90
N ARG A 345 33.53 8.13 60.73
CA ARG A 345 32.13 8.27 60.31
C ARG A 345 31.78 9.70 59.92
N ARG A 346 32.35 10.73 60.59
CA ARG A 346 32.16 12.13 60.20
C ARG A 346 32.80 12.44 58.85
N ALA A 347 34.03 11.96 58.59
CA ALA A 347 34.68 12.14 57.29
C ALA A 347 33.93 11.43 56.15
N VAL A 348 33.46 10.19 56.38
CA VAL A 348 32.65 9.45 55.40
C VAL A 348 31.30 10.14 55.17
N PHE A 349 30.62 10.63 56.22
CA PHE A 349 29.35 11.32 56.08
C PHE A 349 29.47 12.62 55.29
N VAL A 350 30.51 13.44 55.54
CA VAL A 350 30.78 14.67 54.77
C VAL A 350 31.09 14.34 53.31
N GLY A 351 31.84 13.27 53.04
CA GLY A 351 32.10 12.80 51.67
C GLY A 351 30.81 12.39 50.95
N VAL A 352 29.96 11.58 51.59
CA VAL A 352 28.69 11.13 50.99
C VAL A 352 27.75 12.30 50.74
N VAL A 353 27.57 13.21 51.70
CA VAL A 353 26.71 14.39 51.53
C VAL A 353 27.26 15.31 50.43
N GLY A 354 28.58 15.53 50.38
CA GLY A 354 29.22 16.31 49.31
C GLY A 354 28.96 15.70 47.93
N THR A 355 29.14 14.39 47.77
CA THR A 355 28.85 13.71 46.49
C THR A 355 27.36 13.75 46.13
N ALA A 356 26.46 13.63 47.11
CA ALA A 356 25.02 13.71 46.88
C ALA A 356 24.59 15.11 46.40
N VAL A 357 25.14 16.17 46.99
CA VAL A 357 24.85 17.55 46.57
C VAL A 357 25.36 17.82 45.15
N VAL A 358 26.56 17.33 44.80
CA VAL A 358 27.10 17.46 43.44
C VAL A 358 26.24 16.68 42.43
N ALA A 359 25.84 15.45 42.77
CA ALA A 359 24.95 14.65 41.93
C ALA A 359 23.59 15.33 41.71
N LEU A 360 23.01 15.92 42.76
CA LEU A 360 21.76 16.69 42.66
C LEU A 360 21.92 17.97 41.84
N ALA A 361 23.05 18.67 41.95
CA ALA A 361 23.34 19.85 41.12
C ALA A 361 23.47 19.47 39.63
N ILE A 362 24.15 18.37 39.32
CA ILE A 362 24.25 17.84 37.95
C ILE A 362 22.86 17.44 37.44
N ALA A 363 22.08 16.70 38.24
CA ALA A 363 20.73 16.30 37.89
C ALA A 363 19.84 17.53 37.61
N TYR A 364 19.92 18.57 38.43
CA TYR A 364 19.20 19.83 38.23
C TYR A 364 19.58 20.50 36.90
N VAL A 365 20.87 20.59 36.58
CA VAL A 365 21.34 21.18 35.30
C VAL A 365 20.87 20.35 34.10
N VAL A 366 20.93 19.02 34.19
CA VAL A 366 20.47 18.11 33.12
C VAL A 366 18.96 18.24 32.93
N LEU A 367 18.18 18.22 34.00
CA LEU A 367 16.73 18.38 33.94
C LEU A 367 16.35 19.74 33.36
N ARG A 368 17.00 20.82 33.80
CA ARG A 368 16.75 22.17 33.26
C ARG A 368 17.12 22.29 31.78
N ARG A 369 18.20 21.63 31.34
CA ARG A 369 18.55 21.55 29.91
C ARG A 369 17.54 20.74 29.10
N ARG A 370 17.06 19.61 29.63
CA ARG A 370 16.02 18.80 28.98
C ARG A 370 14.71 19.57 28.86
N GLN A 371 14.31 20.30 29.91
CA GLN A 371 13.10 21.11 29.89
C GLN A 371 13.17 22.24 28.84
N ARG A 372 14.31 22.95 28.74
CA ARG A 372 14.50 23.98 27.70
C ARG A 372 14.46 23.39 26.28
N ARG A 373 15.02 22.19 26.08
CA ARG A 373 14.93 21.49 24.79
C ARG A 373 13.50 21.08 24.46
N ALA A 374 12.73 20.61 25.44
CA ALA A 374 11.33 20.27 25.25
C ALA A 374 10.50 21.51 24.82
N GLN A 375 10.69 22.65 25.51
CA GLN A 375 10.01 23.90 25.15
C GLN A 375 10.38 24.41 23.74
N ALA A 376 11.65 24.25 23.33
CA ALA A 376 12.07 24.63 21.98
C ALA A 376 11.43 23.72 20.90
N LEU A 377 11.29 22.42 21.18
CA LEU A 377 10.63 21.48 20.26
C LEU A 377 9.12 21.74 20.17
N GLU A 378 8.47 22.11 21.27
CA GLU A 378 7.07 22.53 21.27
C GLU A 378 6.86 23.80 20.45
N ALA A 379 7.73 24.81 20.61
CA ALA A 379 7.68 26.04 19.80
C ALA A 379 7.86 25.74 18.30
N GLU A 380 8.84 24.92 17.92
CA GLU A 380 9.04 24.51 16.53
C GLU A 380 7.85 23.69 15.97
N ALA A 381 7.20 22.88 16.81
CA ALA A 381 6.01 22.14 16.41
C ALA A 381 4.81 23.07 16.17
N VAL A 382 4.64 24.11 17.00
CA VAL A 382 3.62 25.15 16.82
C VAL A 382 3.89 25.93 15.54
N ASP A 383 5.13 26.38 15.29
CA ASP A 383 5.50 27.10 14.07
C ASP A 383 5.21 26.29 12.80
N ARG A 384 5.53 24.98 12.81
CA ARG A 384 5.23 24.06 11.70
C ARG A 384 3.73 23.79 11.54
N TYR A 385 2.95 23.87 12.61
CA TYR A 385 1.50 23.77 12.54
C TYR A 385 0.92 25.05 11.91
N GLU A 386 1.31 26.22 12.40
CA GLU A 386 0.88 27.52 11.88
C GLU A 386 1.26 27.71 10.40
N SER A 387 2.45 27.26 9.98
CA SER A 387 2.85 27.31 8.57
C SER A 387 1.94 26.46 7.68
N ARG A 388 1.56 25.25 8.12
CA ARG A 388 0.65 24.35 7.39
C ARG A 388 -0.79 24.89 7.35
N VAL A 389 -1.23 25.55 8.42
CA VAL A 389 -2.53 26.22 8.45
C VAL A 389 -2.55 27.33 7.41
N ARG A 390 -1.55 28.23 7.41
CA ARG A 390 -1.43 29.31 6.41
C ARG A 390 -1.38 28.80 4.97
N GLU A 391 -0.62 27.74 4.71
CA GLU A 391 -0.56 27.13 3.37
C GLU A 391 -1.92 26.56 2.94
N THR A 392 -2.66 25.98 3.88
CA THR A 392 -3.99 25.42 3.61
C THR A 392 -5.02 26.51 3.36
N GLU A 393 -4.99 27.60 4.13
CA GLU A 393 -5.83 28.77 3.90
C GLU A 393 -5.55 29.38 2.52
N ALA A 394 -4.29 29.58 2.16
CA ALA A 394 -3.90 30.09 0.84
C ALA A 394 -4.37 29.17 -0.31
N ARG A 395 -4.28 27.85 -0.14
CA ARG A 395 -4.79 26.86 -1.12
C ARG A 395 -6.31 26.90 -1.23
N ASN A 396 -7.01 27.11 -0.13
CA ASN A 396 -8.47 27.24 -0.11
C ASN A 396 -8.92 28.53 -0.81
N GLU A 397 -8.24 29.65 -0.57
CA GLU A 397 -8.48 30.93 -1.27
C GLU A 397 -8.19 30.82 -2.77
N ALA A 398 -7.08 30.19 -3.16
CA ALA A 398 -6.79 29.95 -4.57
C ALA A 398 -7.87 29.09 -5.24
N SER A 399 -8.37 28.08 -4.53
CA SER A 399 -9.43 27.20 -5.02
C SER A 399 -10.78 27.92 -5.14
N SER A 400 -11.11 28.82 -4.21
CA SER A 400 -12.36 29.60 -4.27
C SER A 400 -12.33 30.59 -5.43
N LEU A 401 -11.21 31.26 -5.67
CA LEU A 401 -11.04 32.17 -6.82
C LEU A 401 -11.14 31.42 -8.16
N ASP A 402 -10.55 30.22 -8.27
CA ASP A 402 -10.68 29.39 -9.48
C ASP A 402 -12.12 28.94 -9.72
N TYR A 403 -12.83 28.56 -8.65
CA TYR A 403 -14.26 28.23 -8.72
C TYR A 403 -15.10 29.41 -9.20
N GLU A 404 -14.88 30.61 -8.66
CA GLU A 404 -15.57 31.82 -9.10
C GLU A 404 -15.29 32.15 -10.58
N LYS A 405 -14.03 32.00 -11.02
CA LYS A 405 -13.65 32.23 -12.42
C LYS A 405 -14.36 31.25 -13.35
N LYS A 406 -14.40 29.96 -12.99
CA LYS A 406 -15.13 28.92 -13.74
C LYS A 406 -16.63 29.22 -13.79
N LYS A 407 -17.21 29.66 -12.67
CA LYS A 407 -18.62 30.04 -12.61
C LYS A 407 -18.93 31.19 -13.57
N ARG A 408 -18.12 32.26 -13.57
CA ARG A 408 -18.28 33.40 -14.50
C ARG A 408 -18.16 32.95 -15.96
N ALA A 409 -17.15 32.14 -16.28
CA ALA A 409 -16.97 31.61 -17.63
C ALA A 409 -18.16 30.72 -18.08
N HIS A 410 -18.73 29.94 -17.15
CA HIS A 410 -19.93 29.15 -17.43
C HIS A 410 -21.15 30.03 -17.70
N GLU A 411 -21.38 31.06 -16.88
CA GLU A 411 -22.47 32.02 -17.08
C GLU A 411 -22.33 32.78 -18.41
N GLU A 412 -21.12 33.20 -18.78
CA GLU A 412 -20.85 33.81 -20.09
C GLU A 412 -21.12 32.84 -21.24
N SER A 413 -20.71 31.57 -21.11
CA SER A 413 -21.00 30.54 -22.11
C SER A 413 -22.50 30.30 -22.27
N LEU A 414 -23.28 30.36 -21.20
CA LEU A 414 -24.74 30.23 -21.26
C LEU A 414 -25.37 31.40 -22.01
N ARG A 415 -24.97 32.63 -21.70
CA ARG A 415 -25.44 33.84 -22.42
C ARG A 415 -25.11 33.78 -23.91
N ALA A 416 -23.86 33.41 -24.25
CA ALA A 416 -23.45 33.25 -25.64
C ALA A 416 -24.26 32.17 -26.37
N ALA A 417 -24.61 31.08 -25.68
CA ALA A 417 -25.44 30.02 -26.24
C ALA A 417 -26.89 30.48 -26.47
N GLU A 418 -27.45 31.30 -25.60
CA GLU A 418 -28.78 31.91 -25.78
C GLU A 418 -28.79 32.87 -26.97
N GLU A 419 -27.82 33.79 -27.06
CA GLU A 419 -27.69 34.68 -28.22
C GLU A 419 -27.52 33.90 -29.53
N ALA A 420 -26.76 32.80 -29.52
CA ALA A 420 -26.60 31.94 -30.69
C ALA A 420 -27.91 31.26 -31.09
N LYS A 421 -28.73 30.82 -30.12
CA LYS A 421 -30.06 30.27 -30.38
C LYS A 421 -30.98 31.32 -31.00
N GLU A 422 -30.97 32.55 -30.51
CA GLU A 422 -31.76 33.66 -31.07
C GLU A 422 -31.32 33.99 -32.50
N LYS A 423 -30.01 34.10 -32.76
CA LYS A 423 -29.46 34.30 -34.11
C LYS A 423 -29.85 33.18 -35.06
N LEU A 424 -29.80 31.92 -34.60
CA LEU A 424 -30.21 30.76 -35.40
C LEU A 424 -31.72 30.80 -35.69
N ALA A 425 -32.56 31.18 -34.72
CA ALA A 425 -34.00 31.32 -34.90
C ALA A 425 -34.33 32.43 -35.92
N ALA A 426 -33.68 33.60 -35.81
CA ALA A 426 -33.81 34.69 -36.77
C ALA A 426 -33.39 34.28 -38.19
N ALA A 427 -32.26 33.58 -38.32
CA ALA A 427 -31.80 33.06 -39.61
C ALA A 427 -32.78 32.04 -40.22
N ARG A 428 -33.37 31.16 -39.39
CA ARG A 428 -34.41 30.22 -39.83
C ARG A 428 -35.68 30.96 -40.29
N ALA A 429 -36.11 31.99 -39.57
CA ALA A 429 -37.25 32.81 -39.95
C ALA A 429 -37.02 33.55 -41.28
N ALA A 430 -35.84 34.14 -41.47
CA ALA A 430 -35.45 34.80 -42.71
C ALA A 430 -35.44 33.83 -43.90
N ARG A 431 -34.88 32.61 -43.72
CA ARG A 431 -34.93 31.56 -44.74
C ARG A 431 -36.36 31.17 -45.08
N ALA A 432 -37.23 30.98 -44.08
CA ALA A 432 -38.63 30.65 -44.30
C ALA A 432 -39.41 31.77 -45.02
N ALA A 433 -39.08 33.05 -44.77
CA ALA A 433 -39.64 34.18 -45.49
C ALA A 433 -39.19 34.21 -46.96
N ALA A 434 -37.90 33.98 -47.23
CA ALA A 434 -37.36 33.90 -48.59
C ALA A 434 -38.01 32.76 -49.40
N THR A 435 -38.21 31.59 -48.78
CA THR A 435 -38.91 30.46 -49.43
C THR A 435 -40.36 30.82 -49.75
N ARG A 436 -41.06 31.50 -48.84
CA ARG A 436 -42.44 31.98 -49.09
C ARG A 436 -42.51 33.00 -50.24
N ALA A 437 -41.58 33.95 -50.30
CA ALA A 437 -41.49 34.92 -51.40
C ALA A 437 -41.24 34.26 -52.76
N ARG A 438 -40.43 33.19 -52.81
CA ARG A 438 -40.24 32.39 -54.03
C ARG A 438 -41.50 31.62 -54.42
N ALA A 439 -42.24 31.09 -53.45
CA ALA A 439 -43.47 30.33 -53.70
C ALA A 439 -44.64 31.22 -54.16
N SER A 440 -44.69 32.50 -53.77
CA SER A 440 -45.75 33.44 -54.15
C SER A 440 -45.63 34.01 -55.57
N GLY A 441 -44.76 33.46 -56.43
CA GLY A 441 -44.82 33.74 -57.87
C GLY A 441 -44.43 35.16 -58.29
N ALA A 442 -43.58 35.86 -57.53
CA ALA A 442 -42.84 37.00 -58.07
C ALA A 442 -41.77 36.47 -59.03
N ALA A 443 -42.19 36.13 -60.25
CA ALA A 443 -41.33 35.74 -61.35
C ALA A 443 -40.46 36.94 -61.75
N ILE A 444 -39.33 37.11 -61.08
CA ILE A 444 -38.19 37.75 -61.70
C ILE A 444 -37.73 36.74 -62.76
N ALA A 445 -37.86 37.13 -64.03
CA ALA A 445 -37.36 36.37 -65.17
C ALA A 445 -35.95 35.86 -64.83
N ALA A 446 -35.76 34.54 -64.87
CA ALA A 446 -34.45 33.94 -64.67
C ALA A 446 -33.49 34.61 -65.67
N PRO A 447 -32.37 35.21 -65.22
CA PRO A 447 -31.38 35.73 -66.15
C PRO A 447 -30.91 34.55 -67.01
N VAL A 448 -30.96 34.73 -68.34
CA VAL A 448 -30.37 33.79 -69.28
C VAL A 448 -28.87 33.77 -68.98
N GLU A 449 -28.40 32.72 -68.30
CA GLU A 449 -26.99 32.58 -67.94
C GLU A 449 -26.18 32.29 -69.20
N GLU A 450 -25.55 33.32 -69.75
CA GLU A 450 -24.63 33.21 -70.87
C GLU A 450 -23.34 32.55 -70.39
N ARG A 451 -23.00 31.38 -70.95
CA ARG A 451 -21.80 30.61 -70.58
C ARG A 451 -20.85 30.53 -71.76
N THR A 452 -19.57 30.80 -71.53
CA THR A 452 -18.52 30.86 -72.56
C THR A 452 -17.66 29.59 -72.52
N CYS A 453 -17.30 29.04 -73.69
CA CYS A 453 -16.32 27.96 -73.75
C CYS A 453 -14.90 28.52 -73.52
N PRO A 454 -14.10 27.99 -72.58
CA PRO A 454 -12.73 28.45 -72.37
C PRO A 454 -11.81 28.17 -73.57
N THR A 455 -12.15 27.16 -74.39
CA THR A 455 -11.33 26.70 -75.50
C THR A 455 -11.65 27.45 -76.80
N CYS A 456 -12.90 27.45 -77.24
CA CYS A 456 -13.30 28.08 -78.51
C CYS A 456 -13.84 29.52 -78.38
N LYS A 457 -14.00 30.02 -77.15
CA LYS A 457 -14.47 31.38 -76.81
C LYS A 457 -15.87 31.75 -77.31
N ARG A 458 -16.68 30.79 -77.75
CA ARG A 458 -18.09 31.02 -78.10
C ARG A 458 -18.96 30.99 -76.84
N THR A 459 -19.95 31.86 -76.80
CA THR A 459 -21.01 31.84 -75.79
C THR A 459 -22.16 30.95 -76.24
N PHE A 460 -22.74 30.24 -75.30
CA PHE A 460 -23.91 29.39 -75.53
C PHE A 460 -24.91 29.61 -74.39
N GLU A 461 -26.19 29.57 -74.76
CA GLU A 461 -27.30 29.67 -73.83
C GLU A 461 -27.75 28.27 -73.43
N ASN A 462 -28.03 28.06 -72.14
CA ASN A 462 -28.67 26.83 -71.62
C ASN A 462 -27.95 25.51 -71.91
N THR A 463 -26.63 25.51 -72.13
CA THR A 463 -25.82 24.29 -72.24
C THR A 463 -24.67 24.30 -71.24
N TYR A 464 -24.28 23.12 -70.74
CA TYR A 464 -23.19 22.98 -69.76
C TYR A 464 -21.85 22.64 -70.40
N PHE A 465 -21.83 22.16 -71.64
CA PHE A 465 -20.65 21.72 -72.37
C PHE A 465 -20.65 22.27 -73.78
N CYS A 466 -19.46 22.63 -74.29
CA CYS A 466 -19.28 23.14 -75.63
C CYS A 466 -19.56 22.05 -76.66
N PRO A 467 -20.47 22.27 -77.63
CA PRO A 467 -20.78 21.27 -78.66
C PRO A 467 -19.62 21.03 -79.64
N HIS A 468 -18.59 21.88 -79.65
CA HIS A 468 -17.46 21.76 -80.58
C HIS A 468 -16.25 21.02 -80.00
N ASP A 469 -16.06 21.07 -78.69
CA ASP A 469 -14.85 20.53 -78.04
C ASP A 469 -15.11 19.77 -76.73
N GLY A 470 -16.37 19.72 -76.26
CA GLY A 470 -16.77 19.02 -75.05
C GLY A 470 -16.34 19.69 -73.73
N SER A 471 -15.70 20.86 -73.77
CA SER A 471 -15.26 21.57 -72.56
C SER A 471 -16.45 22.13 -71.79
N LYS A 472 -16.42 22.10 -70.46
CA LYS A 472 -17.47 22.67 -69.61
C LYS A 472 -17.50 24.21 -69.79
N LEU A 473 -18.68 24.76 -70.09
CA LEU A 473 -18.86 26.20 -70.28
C LEU A 473 -18.81 26.93 -68.93
N VAL A 474 -18.09 28.05 -68.88
CA VAL A 474 -17.92 28.88 -67.68
C VAL A 474 -18.84 30.11 -67.76
N GLU A 475 -19.46 30.48 -66.64
CA GLU A 475 -20.40 31.62 -66.60
C GLU A 475 -19.66 32.94 -66.90
N GLY A 476 -20.18 33.69 -67.86
CA GLY A 476 -19.53 34.87 -68.44
C GLY A 476 -19.63 36.11 -67.57
N ALA A 477 -18.89 36.17 -66.46
CA ALA A 477 -18.50 37.42 -65.77
C ALA A 477 -17.46 37.17 -64.65
N GLN A 478 -16.38 36.44 -64.92
CA GLN A 478 -15.15 36.53 -64.11
C GLN A 478 -13.93 36.59 -65.03
N ARG A 479 -13.77 37.75 -65.68
CA ARG A 479 -12.43 38.24 -66.00
C ARG A 479 -11.83 38.74 -64.68
N ASP A 480 -10.65 38.21 -64.36
CA ASP A 480 -9.80 38.55 -63.21
C ASP A 480 -10.19 37.97 -61.85
N GLU A 481 -10.11 36.64 -61.69
CA GLU A 481 -9.50 36.00 -60.50
C GLU A 481 -9.48 34.47 -60.71
N LEU A 482 -8.44 33.96 -61.40
CA LEU A 482 -8.13 32.53 -61.39
C LEU A 482 -7.62 32.14 -59.99
N SER A 483 -8.54 31.97 -59.05
CA SER A 483 -8.30 31.33 -57.76
C SER A 483 -8.44 29.81 -57.95
N GLY A 484 -7.32 29.16 -58.25
CA GLY A 484 -7.23 27.70 -58.16
C GLY A 484 -7.57 27.25 -56.74
N ALA A 485 -8.53 26.34 -56.61
CA ALA A 485 -9.02 25.87 -55.32
C ALA A 485 -7.92 25.23 -54.45
N LEU A 486 -6.79 24.83 -55.03
CA LEU A 486 -5.64 24.25 -54.33
C LEU A 486 -4.33 24.94 -54.79
N SER A 487 -3.46 25.26 -53.85
CA SER A 487 -2.16 25.92 -54.08
C SER A 487 -1.03 25.13 -53.44
N CYS A 488 0.14 25.10 -54.10
CA CYS A 488 1.32 24.45 -53.51
C CYS A 488 1.89 25.35 -52.39
N PRO A 489 2.13 24.82 -51.18
CA PRO A 489 2.68 25.62 -50.08
C PRO A 489 4.12 26.12 -50.37
N THR A 490 4.84 25.44 -51.25
CA THR A 490 6.25 25.71 -51.57
C THR A 490 6.39 26.74 -52.68
N CYS A 491 5.77 26.53 -53.86
CA CYS A 491 5.90 27.46 -54.99
C CYS A 491 4.73 28.43 -55.19
N LYS A 492 3.65 28.30 -54.41
CA LYS A 492 2.44 29.14 -54.46
C LYS A 492 1.70 29.19 -55.79
N LYS A 493 2.02 28.31 -56.76
CA LYS A 493 1.17 28.12 -57.95
C LYS A 493 -0.16 27.50 -57.56
N GLY A 494 -1.25 28.02 -58.12
CA GLY A 494 -2.59 27.43 -58.05
C GLY A 494 -2.75 26.32 -59.09
N PHE A 495 -3.48 25.28 -58.74
CA PHE A 495 -3.71 24.10 -59.57
C PHE A 495 -5.22 23.80 -59.67
N PRO A 496 -5.68 23.19 -60.76
CA PRO A 496 -7.09 22.84 -60.95
C PRO A 496 -7.52 21.69 -60.03
N GLU A 497 -8.81 21.66 -59.69
CA GLU A 497 -9.42 20.59 -58.89
C GLU A 497 -9.17 19.22 -59.55
N GLY A 498 -8.59 18.29 -58.80
CA GLY A 498 -8.17 16.95 -59.28
C GLY A 498 -6.67 16.70 -59.21
N THR A 499 -5.85 17.75 -59.15
CA THR A 499 -4.42 17.61 -58.87
C THR A 499 -4.20 17.58 -57.36
N LYS A 500 -3.74 16.45 -56.81
CA LYS A 500 -3.49 16.32 -55.36
C LYS A 500 -2.08 16.72 -54.95
N VAL A 501 -1.10 16.56 -55.85
CA VAL A 501 0.33 16.72 -55.56
C VAL A 501 0.98 17.66 -56.56
N CYS A 502 1.83 18.57 -56.09
CA CYS A 502 2.58 19.48 -56.95
C CYS A 502 3.60 18.69 -57.80
N PRO A 503 3.55 18.75 -59.14
CA PRO A 503 4.48 18.01 -60.00
C PRO A 503 5.93 18.51 -59.90
N GLU A 504 6.15 19.74 -59.42
CA GLU A 504 7.50 20.30 -59.25
C GLU A 504 8.12 19.95 -57.87
N HIS A 505 7.32 19.86 -56.80
CA HIS A 505 7.83 19.73 -55.42
C HIS A 505 7.39 18.46 -54.69
N GLY A 506 6.42 17.71 -55.21
CA GLY A 506 5.88 16.51 -54.55
C GLY A 506 4.99 16.79 -53.33
N ASP A 507 4.72 18.06 -53.01
CA ASP A 507 3.89 18.46 -51.87
C ASP A 507 2.39 18.36 -52.18
N GLU A 508 1.58 17.97 -51.19
CA GLU A 508 0.12 17.95 -51.29
C GLU A 508 -0.43 19.39 -51.39
N LEU A 509 -1.31 19.62 -52.35
CA LEU A 509 -1.85 20.96 -52.65
C LEU A 509 -2.93 21.32 -51.62
N VAL A 510 -2.86 22.54 -51.07
CA VAL A 510 -3.74 23.00 -49.97
C VAL A 510 -4.71 24.09 -50.41
N PRO A 511 -5.93 24.16 -49.86
CA PRO A 511 -6.91 25.17 -50.23
C PRO A 511 -6.39 26.59 -50.11
N ALA A 512 -6.57 27.40 -51.17
CA ALA A 512 -6.15 28.79 -51.17
C ALA A 512 -6.91 29.56 -50.06
N GLY A 513 -6.18 30.08 -49.07
CA GLY A 513 -6.75 30.82 -47.94
C GLY A 513 -6.96 30.00 -46.65
N ALA A 514 -6.56 28.72 -46.60
CA ALA A 514 -6.54 27.99 -45.34
C ALA A 514 -5.56 28.68 -44.35
N PRO A 515 -6.00 29.05 -43.13
CA PRO A 515 -5.11 29.62 -42.13
C PRO A 515 -4.00 28.60 -41.85
N ARG A 516 -2.74 29.06 -41.92
CA ARG A 516 -1.57 28.26 -41.52
C ARG A 516 -1.91 27.60 -40.18
N PRO A 517 -1.91 26.25 -40.06
CA PRO A 517 -1.85 25.66 -38.74
C PRO A 517 -0.60 26.24 -38.08
N ALA A 518 -0.78 26.82 -36.89
CA ALA A 518 0.33 27.25 -36.06
C ALA A 518 1.37 26.12 -36.03
N PRO A 519 2.68 26.43 -36.08
CA PRO A 519 3.71 25.39 -36.04
C PRO A 519 3.43 24.50 -34.83
N VAL A 520 2.92 23.30 -35.10
CA VAL A 520 2.75 22.28 -34.08
C VAL A 520 4.18 22.00 -33.66
N LYS A 521 4.54 22.42 -32.44
CA LYS A 521 5.80 22.05 -31.82
C LYS A 521 5.93 20.54 -32.03
N ALA A 522 6.90 20.12 -32.83
CA ALA A 522 7.12 18.71 -33.13
C ALA A 522 7.08 17.96 -31.80
N ALA A 523 6.07 17.11 -31.62
CA ALA A 523 5.94 16.34 -30.40
C ALA A 523 7.24 15.56 -30.24
N ARG A 524 7.99 15.86 -29.17
CA ARG A 524 9.30 15.27 -28.92
C ARG A 524 9.17 13.76 -29.02
N GLY A 525 9.91 13.16 -29.95
CA GLY A 525 9.87 11.72 -30.20
C GLY A 525 10.23 10.96 -28.93
N LYS A 526 9.53 9.84 -28.68
CA LYS A 526 9.86 8.93 -27.58
C LYS A 526 10.70 7.78 -28.11
N ILE A 527 11.52 7.18 -27.25
CA ILE A 527 12.35 6.03 -27.59
C ILE A 527 12.01 4.84 -26.68
N CYS A 528 12.00 3.64 -27.25
CA CYS A 528 11.94 2.43 -26.45
C CYS A 528 13.31 2.17 -25.82
N PRO A 529 13.43 2.09 -24.47
CA PRO A 529 14.72 1.81 -23.83
C PRO A 529 15.22 0.39 -24.10
N SER A 530 14.33 -0.55 -24.44
CA SER A 530 14.66 -1.95 -24.68
C SER A 530 15.21 -2.20 -26.08
N CYS A 531 14.55 -1.68 -27.12
CA CYS A 531 14.94 -1.93 -28.53
C CYS A 531 15.50 -0.71 -29.28
N GLY A 532 15.50 0.48 -28.68
CA GLY A 532 16.03 1.70 -29.29
C GLY A 532 15.18 2.28 -30.43
N ALA A 533 14.03 1.69 -30.76
CA ALA A 533 13.14 2.21 -31.78
C ALA A 533 12.51 3.55 -31.33
N ARG A 534 12.42 4.49 -32.27
CA ARG A 534 11.82 5.81 -32.06
C ARG A 534 10.36 5.81 -32.50
N PHE A 535 9.53 6.49 -31.74
CA PHE A 535 8.10 6.58 -31.95
C PHE A 535 7.65 8.05 -31.85
N ASP A 536 6.49 8.35 -32.44
CA ASP A 536 5.87 9.66 -32.27
C ASP A 536 5.53 9.95 -30.80
N GLY A 537 5.31 11.22 -30.47
CA GLY A 537 4.99 11.63 -29.10
C GLY A 537 3.64 11.13 -28.57
N ALA A 538 2.78 10.59 -29.44
CA ALA A 538 1.45 10.08 -29.08
C ALA A 538 1.49 8.61 -28.60
N ALA A 539 2.47 7.82 -29.05
CA ALA A 539 2.64 6.44 -28.61
C ALA A 539 3.07 6.36 -27.12
N THR A 540 2.45 5.45 -26.36
CA THR A 540 2.78 5.21 -24.93
C THR A 540 3.65 3.97 -24.74
N PHE A 541 3.55 2.99 -25.65
CA PHE A 541 4.23 1.70 -25.57
C PHE A 541 4.87 1.31 -26.90
N CYS A 542 5.97 0.57 -26.84
CA CYS A 542 6.66 0.05 -28.00
C CYS A 542 5.85 -1.06 -28.68
N GLY A 543 5.56 -0.92 -29.98
CA GLY A 543 4.87 -1.94 -30.75
C GLY A 543 5.66 -3.25 -30.97
N LYS A 544 6.96 -3.29 -30.60
CA LYS A 544 7.79 -4.51 -30.72
C LYS A 544 7.86 -5.33 -29.44
N ASP A 545 7.99 -4.67 -28.28
CA ASP A 545 8.31 -5.34 -27.01
C ASP A 545 7.37 -4.95 -25.85
N GLY A 546 6.42 -4.03 -26.08
CA GLY A 546 5.46 -3.59 -25.05
C GLY A 546 6.03 -2.66 -23.99
N THR A 547 7.31 -2.31 -24.04
CA THR A 547 7.96 -1.43 -23.05
C THR A 547 7.38 -0.01 -23.12
N SER A 548 7.24 0.68 -21.98
CA SER A 548 6.83 2.08 -21.97
C SER A 548 7.90 2.97 -22.62
N LEU A 549 7.44 3.90 -23.46
CA LEU A 549 8.34 4.77 -24.22
C LEU A 549 8.77 5.96 -23.38
N VAL A 550 10.07 6.26 -23.39
CA VAL A 550 10.64 7.36 -22.61
C VAL A 550 10.88 8.57 -23.52
N LEU A 551 10.53 9.77 -23.03
CA LEU A 551 10.79 11.02 -23.74
C LEU A 551 12.31 11.26 -23.84
N LEU A 552 12.81 11.44 -25.06
CA LEU A 552 14.16 11.98 -25.27
C LEU A 552 14.12 13.47 -24.91
N ASN A 553 14.90 13.83 -23.89
CA ASN A 553 15.02 15.21 -23.42
C ASN A 553 15.69 16.13 -24.45
#